data_AF-A0A1S3XAG7-F1
#
_entry.id   AF-A0A1S3XAG7-F1
#
_cell.length_a   1.000
_cell.length_b   1.000
_cell.length_c   1.000
_cell.angle_alpha   90.00
_cell.angle_beta   90.00
_cell.angle_gamma   90.00
#
_symmetry.space_group_name_H-M   'P 1'
#
loop_
_entity.id
_entity.type
_entity.pdbx_description
1 polymer ?
#
loop_
_entity_poly.entity_id
_entity_poly.type
_entity_poly.pdbx_seq_one_letter_code
_entity_poly.pdbx_strand_id
1 'polypeptide(L)'
;MSHLQNYYLKNKYNRSNQDNPTVALVGHALKLPLYWMMLKVETSWYLNIYENISNANPLLLELAKLDFNIVQATHQEDLKILSRWWKSTRLAVKLPFLRDRLVEALFFAVGIIFEPQHSYYRRTLTKVIAFVAVIDDIYDVYGTPDELEVFTNAFERWETEAMEQLPDYMKVCYLELFNTTNEIAYEVLNE
;
A
#
# COMPACT_ATOMS: atom_id res chain seq x y z
N MET A 1 -9.29 28.79 4.41
CA MET A 1 -8.17 28.71 3.46
C MET A 1 -7.51 30.05 3.13
N SER A 2 -8.27 31.12 2.79
CA SER A 2 -7.72 32.38 2.26
C SER A 2 -6.65 33.05 3.15
N HIS A 3 -6.82 33.01 4.47
CA HIS A 3 -5.84 33.58 5.41
C HIS A 3 -4.49 32.81 5.41
N LEU A 4 -4.51 31.47 5.31
CA LEU A 4 -3.29 30.65 5.22
C LEU A 4 -2.58 30.85 3.90
N GLN A 5 -3.33 30.96 2.81
CA GLN A 5 -2.78 31.26 1.48
C GLN A 5 -2.09 32.62 1.46
N ASN A 6 -2.74 33.65 2.01
CA ASN A 6 -2.15 34.99 2.12
C ASN A 6 -0.89 34.99 2.99
N TYR A 7 -0.92 34.29 4.14
CA TYR A 7 0.26 34.11 4.98
C TYR A 7 1.40 33.43 4.22
N TYR A 8 1.13 32.33 3.52
CA TYR A 8 2.14 31.58 2.80
C TYR A 8 2.78 32.41 1.67
N LEU A 9 1.97 33.09 0.85
CA LEU A 9 2.46 33.93 -0.24
C LEU A 9 3.32 35.09 0.26
N LYS A 10 2.94 35.71 1.38
CA LYS A 10 3.70 36.82 1.98
C LYS A 10 5.07 36.39 2.52
N ASN A 11 5.20 35.14 2.96
CA ASN A 11 6.39 34.68 3.68
C ASN A 11 7.30 33.75 2.85
N LYS A 12 6.80 33.07 1.82
CA LYS A 12 7.56 32.09 1.03
C LYS A 12 8.82 32.64 0.36
N TYR A 13 8.76 33.88 -0.12
CA TYR A 13 9.86 34.51 -0.87
C TYR A 13 10.78 35.36 0.01
N ASN A 14 10.52 35.43 1.32
CA ASN A 14 11.34 36.19 2.23
C ASN A 14 12.54 35.35 2.68
N ARG A 15 13.77 35.76 2.33
CA ARG A 15 15.01 35.05 2.69
C ARG A 15 15.18 34.88 4.20
N SER A 16 14.64 35.78 5.03
CA SER A 16 14.68 35.63 6.49
C SER A 16 13.79 34.51 7.03
N ASN A 17 12.90 33.96 6.20
CA ASN A 17 11.89 32.96 6.58
C ASN A 17 12.11 31.61 5.88
N GLN A 18 13.21 31.42 5.15
CA GLN A 18 13.50 30.16 4.45
C GLN A 18 13.59 28.97 5.40
N ASP A 19 14.07 29.20 6.63
CA ASP A 19 14.18 28.17 7.68
C ASP A 19 13.04 28.22 8.70
N ASN A 20 11.98 28.98 8.42
CA ASN A 20 10.85 29.08 9.34
C ASN A 20 9.96 27.81 9.24
N PRO A 21 9.90 26.96 10.27
CA PRO A 21 9.12 25.73 10.23
C PRO A 21 7.62 25.99 10.03
N THR A 22 7.10 27.14 10.49
CA THR A 22 5.69 27.52 10.28
C THR A 22 5.38 27.76 8.80
N VAL A 23 6.30 28.35 8.03
CA VAL A 23 6.09 28.56 6.58
C VAL A 23 6.05 27.22 5.85
N ALA A 24 6.91 26.27 6.24
CA ALA A 24 6.92 24.91 5.72
C ALA A 24 5.62 24.16 6.05
N LEU A 25 5.17 24.20 7.32
CA LEU A 25 3.93 23.58 7.79
C LEU A 25 2.70 24.13 7.06
N VAL A 26 2.58 25.46 6.93
CA VAL A 26 1.46 26.07 6.20
C VAL A 26 1.49 25.70 4.72
N GLY A 27 2.68 25.73 4.09
CA GLY A 27 2.84 25.36 2.68
C GLY A 27 2.48 23.90 2.41
N HIS A 28 2.85 23.00 3.33
CA HIS A 28 2.54 21.58 3.25
C HIS A 28 1.04 21.31 3.41
N ALA A 29 0.41 21.87 4.45
CA ALA A 29 -1.02 21.72 4.71
C ALA A 29 -1.92 22.33 3.62
N LEU A 30 -1.43 23.34 2.89
CA LEU A 30 -2.14 23.93 1.74
C LEU A 30 -2.12 23.04 0.49
N LYS A 31 -1.15 22.12 0.36
CA LYS A 31 -1.11 21.15 -0.73
C LYS A 31 -2.09 20.01 -0.47
N LEU A 32 -1.98 19.40 0.71
CA LEU A 32 -2.85 18.33 1.16
C LEU A 32 -3.05 18.48 2.67
N PRO A 33 -4.29 18.58 3.16
CA PRO A 33 -4.53 18.66 4.60
C PRO A 33 -4.12 17.37 5.32
N LEU A 34 -3.58 17.49 6.54
CA LEU A 34 -3.07 16.36 7.32
C LEU A 34 -4.06 15.18 7.44
N TYR A 35 -5.35 15.46 7.56
CA TYR A 35 -6.39 14.43 7.70
C TYR A 35 -6.63 13.59 6.43
N TRP A 36 -6.06 13.99 5.29
CA TRP A 36 -6.09 13.26 4.02
C TRP A 36 -4.75 12.60 3.69
N MET A 37 -3.77 12.66 4.59
CA MET A 37 -2.42 12.19 4.35
C MET A 37 -2.16 10.83 4.99
N MET A 38 -1.28 10.06 4.37
CA MET A 38 -0.82 8.79 4.93
C MET A 38 0.14 9.07 6.10
N LEU A 39 -0.31 8.79 7.33
CA LEU A 39 0.39 9.16 8.56
C LEU A 39 1.87 8.75 8.60
N LYS A 40 2.24 7.58 8.04
CA LYS A 40 3.64 7.15 8.03
C LYS A 40 4.53 7.91 7.04
N VAL A 41 3.99 8.33 5.89
CA VAL A 41 4.69 9.24 4.99
C VAL A 41 4.87 10.60 5.67
N GLU A 42 3.82 11.08 6.33
CA GLU A 42 3.85 12.33 7.08
C GLU A 42 4.84 12.31 8.23
N THR A 43 4.97 11.18 8.92
CA THR A 43 5.91 11.05 10.05
C THR A 43 7.34 11.31 9.60
N SER A 44 7.76 10.74 8.46
CA SER A 44 9.11 10.98 7.92
C SER A 44 9.35 12.45 7.59
N TRP A 45 8.38 13.11 6.95
CA TRP A 45 8.46 14.53 6.64
C TRP A 45 8.48 15.40 7.91
N TYR A 46 7.59 15.11 8.86
CA TYR A 46 7.44 15.88 10.09
C TYR A 46 8.64 15.73 11.03
N LEU A 47 9.30 14.57 11.07
CA LEU A 47 10.54 14.39 11.84
C LEU A 47 11.62 15.40 11.42
N ASN A 48 11.77 15.65 10.12
CA ASN A 48 12.71 16.65 9.60
C ASN A 48 12.31 18.09 9.98
N ILE A 49 11.01 18.38 10.02
CA ILE A 49 10.53 19.70 10.46
C ILE A 49 10.74 19.88 11.96
N TYR A 50 10.36 18.89 12.76
CA TYR A 50 10.43 18.94 14.21
C TYR A 50 11.85 19.10 14.72
N GLU A 51 12.84 18.49 14.06
CA GLU A 51 14.26 18.68 14.38
C GLU A 51 14.74 20.14 14.27
N ASN A 52 14.07 20.95 13.44
CA ASN A 52 14.41 22.37 13.25
C ASN A 52 13.56 23.32 14.11
N ILE A 53 12.66 22.81 14.95
CA ILE A 53 11.84 23.63 15.83
C ILE A 53 12.65 24.01 17.09
N SER A 54 12.70 25.30 17.41
CA SER A 54 13.55 25.84 18.49
C SER A 54 13.26 25.28 19.88
N ASN A 55 12.03 24.82 20.15
CA ASN A 55 11.61 24.21 21.41
C ASN A 55 11.34 22.71 21.30
N ALA A 56 11.91 22.04 20.30
CA ALA A 56 11.78 20.59 20.14
C ALA A 56 12.38 19.85 21.33
N ASN A 57 11.62 18.89 21.86
CA ASN A 57 12.14 18.00 22.90
C ASN A 57 13.04 16.92 22.26
N PRO A 58 14.35 16.87 22.58
CA PRO A 58 15.28 15.92 21.95
C PRO A 58 14.94 14.46 22.27
N LEU A 59 14.42 14.16 23.47
CA LEU A 59 14.03 12.80 23.84
C LEU A 59 12.83 12.31 23.02
N LEU A 60 11.87 13.19 22.72
CA LEU A 60 10.74 12.83 21.85
C LEU A 60 11.18 12.62 20.41
N LEU A 61 12.13 13.44 19.90
CA LEU A 61 12.68 13.28 18.56
C LEU A 61 13.43 11.95 18.42
N GLU A 62 14.27 11.60 19.41
CA GLU A 62 14.99 10.32 19.42
C GLU A 62 14.03 9.14 19.47
N LEU A 63 13.03 9.17 20.36
CA LEU A 63 12.00 8.13 20.45
C LEU A 63 11.24 7.97 19.14
N ALA A 64 10.84 9.08 18.50
CA ALA A 64 10.09 9.03 17.25
C ALA A 64 10.93 8.52 16.07
N LYS A 65 12.22 8.87 16.00
CA LYS A 65 13.16 8.30 15.01
C LYS A 65 13.35 6.80 15.23
N LEU A 66 13.47 6.35 16.49
CA LEU A 66 13.59 4.93 16.82
C LEU A 66 12.34 4.15 16.45
N ASP A 67 11.15 4.63 16.83
CA ASP A 67 9.86 4.02 16.45
C ASP A 67 9.72 3.90 14.93
N PHE A 68 10.00 4.99 14.21
CA PHE A 68 9.93 5.01 12.74
C PHE A 68 10.81 3.91 12.12
N ASN A 69 12.05 3.76 12.60
CA ASN A 69 12.97 2.76 12.09
C ASN A 69 12.53 1.33 12.42
N ILE A 70 11.99 1.07 13.63
CA ILE A 70 11.46 -0.25 14.02
C ILE A 70 10.27 -0.63 13.12
N VAL A 71 9.35 0.30 12.91
CA VAL A 71 8.18 0.11 12.05
C VAL A 71 8.63 -0.14 10.60
N GLN A 72 9.56 0.66 10.08
CA GLN A 72 10.09 0.50 8.73
C GLN A 72 10.81 -0.84 8.54
N ALA A 73 11.57 -1.31 9.53
CA ALA A 73 12.19 -2.63 9.50
C ALA A 73 11.14 -3.76 9.42
N THR A 74 10.00 -3.60 10.12
CA THR A 74 8.89 -4.56 10.04
C THR A 74 8.27 -4.58 8.63
N HIS A 75 8.03 -3.41 8.03
CA HIS A 75 7.50 -3.32 6.66
C HIS A 75 8.46 -3.92 5.62
N GLN A 76 9.78 -3.76 5.82
CA GLN A 76 10.79 -4.41 4.97
C GLN A 76 10.76 -5.93 5.10
N GLU A 77 10.51 -6.45 6.31
CA GLU A 77 10.37 -7.90 6.50
C GLU A 77 9.09 -8.43 5.84
N ASP A 78 7.99 -7.70 5.95
CA ASP A 78 6.75 -8.01 5.20
C ASP A 78 7.02 -8.08 3.70
N LEU A 79 7.73 -7.10 3.14
CA LEU A 79 8.07 -7.07 1.72
C LEU A 79 8.90 -8.28 1.29
N LYS A 80 9.87 -8.73 2.10
CA LYS A 80 10.65 -9.93 1.79
C LYS A 80 9.76 -11.17 1.73
N ILE A 81 8.85 -11.32 2.69
CA ILE A 81 7.93 -12.45 2.76
C ILE A 81 6.97 -12.42 1.57
N LEU A 82 6.37 -11.26 1.30
CA LEU A 82 5.48 -11.03 0.17
C LEU A 82 6.18 -11.23 -1.17
N SER A 83 7.46 -10.85 -1.30
CA SER A 83 8.23 -11.06 -2.53
C SER A 83 8.46 -12.54 -2.82
N ARG A 84 8.68 -13.37 -1.78
CA ARG A 84 8.77 -14.84 -1.94
C ARG A 84 7.42 -15.43 -2.36
N TRP A 85 6.34 -15.01 -1.72
CA TRP A 85 4.97 -15.41 -2.07
C TRP A 85 4.61 -15.02 -3.50
N TRP A 86 4.85 -13.77 -3.90
CA TRP A 86 4.55 -13.29 -5.25
C TRP A 86 5.30 -14.10 -6.32
N LYS A 87 6.58 -14.39 -6.08
CA LYS A 87 7.38 -15.27 -6.94
C LYS A 87 6.83 -16.71 -6.99
N SER A 88 6.29 -17.24 -5.89
CA SER A 88 5.74 -18.59 -5.87
C SER A 88 4.45 -18.73 -6.69
N THR A 89 3.64 -17.66 -6.78
CA THR A 89 2.43 -17.67 -7.64
C THR A 89 2.76 -17.82 -9.13
N ARG A 90 3.96 -17.40 -9.54
CA ARG A 90 4.41 -17.33 -10.95
C ARG A 90 3.51 -16.51 -11.87
N LEU A 91 2.58 -15.69 -11.34
CA LEU A 91 1.63 -14.91 -12.12
C LEU A 91 2.35 -13.95 -13.06
N ALA A 92 3.31 -13.17 -12.55
CA ALA A 92 4.10 -12.24 -13.37
C ALA A 92 4.90 -12.90 -14.51
N VAL A 93 5.22 -14.19 -14.39
CA VAL A 93 5.93 -14.96 -15.44
C VAL A 93 4.94 -15.57 -16.43
N LYS A 94 3.82 -16.10 -15.94
CA LYS A 94 2.81 -16.77 -16.78
C LYS A 94 1.89 -15.79 -17.51
N LEU A 95 1.75 -14.57 -16.98
CA LEU A 95 0.84 -13.53 -17.45
C LEU A 95 1.66 -12.25 -17.70
N PRO A 96 2.38 -12.15 -18.82
CA PRO A 96 3.32 -11.05 -19.08
C PRO A 96 2.65 -9.69 -19.30
N PHE A 97 1.32 -9.66 -19.46
CA PHE A 97 0.54 -8.44 -19.56
C PHE A 97 0.27 -7.76 -18.20
N LEU A 98 0.51 -8.47 -17.09
CA LEU A 98 0.26 -7.93 -15.76
C LEU A 98 1.26 -6.85 -15.38
N ARG A 99 0.76 -5.84 -14.67
CA ARG A 99 1.60 -4.86 -13.98
C ARG A 99 2.14 -5.49 -12.69
N ASP A 100 3.46 -5.54 -12.52
CA ASP A 100 4.07 -5.96 -11.25
C ASP A 100 3.94 -4.84 -10.20
N ARG A 101 2.93 -4.95 -9.33
CA ARG A 101 2.52 -3.90 -8.37
C ARG A 101 2.64 -4.31 -6.91
N LEU A 102 3.50 -5.29 -6.60
CA LEU A 102 3.61 -5.82 -5.24
C LEU A 102 4.03 -4.74 -4.21
N VAL A 103 4.95 -3.85 -4.61
CA VAL A 103 5.44 -2.78 -3.72
C VAL A 103 4.35 -1.74 -3.48
N GLU A 104 3.61 -1.36 -4.52
CA GLU A 104 2.48 -0.44 -4.44
C GLU A 104 1.33 -1.03 -3.61
N ALA A 105 1.06 -2.33 -3.76
CA ALA A 105 0.08 -3.03 -2.95
C ALA A 105 0.46 -3.03 -1.46
N LEU A 106 1.73 -3.29 -1.14
CA LEU A 106 2.22 -3.19 0.24
C LEU A 106 2.15 -1.76 0.76
N PHE A 107 2.55 -0.79 -0.05
CA PHE A 107 2.51 0.63 0.32
C PHE A 107 1.07 1.07 0.64
N PHE A 108 0.08 0.61 -0.13
CA PHE A 108 -1.33 0.85 0.15
C PHE A 108 -1.77 0.20 1.46
N ALA A 109 -1.39 -1.06 1.71
CA ALA A 109 -1.69 -1.76 2.95
C ALA A 109 -1.05 -1.08 4.18
N VAL A 110 0.19 -0.60 4.07
CA VAL A 110 0.88 0.19 5.11
C VAL A 110 0.12 1.48 5.43
N GLY A 111 -0.49 2.11 4.42
CA GLY A 111 -1.31 3.30 4.62
C GLY A 111 -2.55 3.08 5.48
N ILE A 112 -3.04 1.84 5.54
CA ILE A 112 -4.21 1.45 6.32
C ILE A 112 -3.80 0.87 7.67
N ILE A 113 -2.77 0.00 7.69
CA ILE A 113 -2.37 -0.81 8.85
C ILE A 113 -0.86 -0.69 9.06
N PHE A 114 -0.37 0.41 9.63
CA PHE A 114 1.08 0.62 9.73
C PHE A 114 1.72 -0.02 10.96
N GLU A 115 0.95 -0.39 11.97
CA GLU A 115 1.47 -0.79 13.28
C GLU A 115 2.22 -2.14 13.22
N PRO A 116 3.35 -2.29 13.94
CA PRO A 116 4.19 -3.49 13.82
C PRO A 116 3.46 -4.80 14.14
N GLN A 117 2.60 -4.80 15.15
CA GLN A 117 1.87 -5.99 15.61
C GLN A 117 0.87 -6.55 14.59
N HIS A 118 0.52 -5.79 13.55
CA HIS A 118 -0.44 -6.19 12.53
C HIS A 118 0.23 -6.64 11.22
N SER A 119 1.49 -7.08 11.28
CA SER A 119 2.25 -7.62 10.12
C SER A 119 1.48 -8.70 9.36
N TYR A 120 0.85 -9.65 10.07
CA TYR A 120 0.02 -10.68 9.44
C TYR A 120 -1.08 -10.06 8.56
N TYR A 121 -1.93 -9.22 9.15
CA TYR A 121 -3.04 -8.56 8.44
C TYR A 121 -2.58 -7.68 7.28
N ARG A 122 -1.46 -6.96 7.44
CA ARG A 122 -0.85 -6.20 6.32
C ARG A 122 -0.48 -7.09 5.15
N ARG A 123 0.18 -8.21 5.41
CA ARG A 123 0.60 -9.13 4.36
C ARG A 123 -0.61 -9.72 3.67
N THR A 124 -1.61 -10.16 4.42
CA THR A 124 -2.88 -10.68 3.89
C THR A 124 -3.59 -9.63 3.02
N LEU A 125 -3.73 -8.40 3.51
CA LEU A 125 -4.31 -7.30 2.73
C LEU A 125 -3.50 -7.00 1.46
N THR A 126 -2.18 -7.07 1.53
CA THR A 126 -1.31 -6.89 0.36
C THR A 126 -1.54 -7.98 -0.68
N LYS A 127 -1.67 -9.26 -0.27
CA LYS A 127 -2.01 -10.37 -1.18
C LYS A 127 -3.34 -10.09 -1.89
N VAL A 128 -4.35 -9.65 -1.15
CA VAL A 128 -5.68 -9.29 -1.70
C VAL A 128 -5.57 -8.15 -2.71
N ILE A 129 -4.89 -7.05 -2.37
CA ILE A 129 -4.72 -5.90 -3.29
C ILE A 129 -3.96 -6.32 -4.55
N ALA A 130 -2.94 -7.17 -4.42
CA ALA A 130 -2.21 -7.69 -5.57
C ALA A 130 -3.14 -8.50 -6.49
N PHE A 131 -3.99 -9.39 -5.95
CA PHE A 131 -4.98 -10.10 -6.77
C PHE A 131 -6.01 -9.19 -7.41
N VAL A 132 -6.48 -8.15 -6.71
CA VAL A 132 -7.37 -7.14 -7.31
C VAL A 132 -6.70 -6.50 -8.52
N ALA A 133 -5.42 -6.12 -8.42
CA ALA A 133 -4.68 -5.54 -9.55
C ALA A 133 -4.50 -6.53 -10.72
N VAL A 134 -4.29 -7.82 -10.42
CA VAL A 134 -4.20 -8.88 -11.45
C VAL A 134 -5.53 -9.06 -12.17
N ILE A 135 -6.62 -9.12 -11.42
CA ILE A 135 -7.98 -9.28 -11.96
C ILE A 135 -8.36 -8.04 -12.78
N ASP A 136 -8.06 -6.83 -12.29
CA ASP A 136 -8.23 -5.56 -13.01
C ASP A 136 -7.54 -5.61 -14.38
N ASP A 137 -6.28 -6.04 -14.45
CA ASP A 137 -5.56 -6.22 -15.73
C ASP A 137 -6.23 -7.25 -16.66
N ILE A 138 -6.81 -8.32 -16.10
CA ILE A 138 -7.56 -9.30 -16.89
C ILE A 138 -8.83 -8.67 -17.46
N TYR A 139 -9.60 -7.90 -16.69
CA TYR A 139 -10.86 -7.32 -17.15
C TYR A 139 -10.68 -6.13 -18.10
N ASP A 140 -9.70 -5.26 -17.83
CA ASP A 140 -9.58 -3.98 -18.54
C ASP A 140 -8.58 -4.00 -19.71
N VAL A 141 -7.62 -4.93 -19.71
CA VAL A 141 -6.53 -4.95 -20.70
C VAL A 141 -6.59 -6.18 -21.61
N TYR A 142 -6.78 -7.37 -21.05
CA TYR A 142 -6.47 -8.61 -21.77
C TYR A 142 -7.69 -9.46 -22.15
N GLY A 143 -8.66 -9.63 -21.25
CA GLY A 143 -9.79 -10.52 -21.42
C GLY A 143 -10.79 -10.03 -22.46
N THR A 144 -11.34 -10.96 -23.25
CA THR A 144 -12.46 -10.66 -24.15
C THR A 144 -13.80 -10.75 -23.42
N PRO A 145 -14.86 -10.06 -23.86
CA PRO A 145 -16.17 -10.11 -23.19
C PRO A 145 -16.69 -11.53 -22.92
N ASP A 146 -16.56 -12.44 -23.90
CA ASP A 146 -16.99 -13.84 -23.76
C ASP A 146 -16.17 -14.59 -22.72
N GLU A 147 -14.84 -14.37 -22.67
CA GLU A 147 -13.98 -14.97 -21.64
C GLU A 147 -14.29 -14.41 -20.24
N LEU A 148 -14.55 -13.11 -20.14
CA LEU A 148 -14.86 -12.42 -18.88
C LEU A 148 -16.21 -12.85 -18.31
N GLU A 149 -17.19 -13.18 -19.15
CA GLU A 149 -18.46 -13.77 -18.70
C GLU A 149 -18.23 -15.12 -18.01
N VAL A 150 -17.45 -16.01 -18.64
CA VAL A 150 -17.12 -17.32 -18.05
C VAL A 150 -16.26 -17.15 -16.80
N PHE A 151 -15.32 -16.19 -16.79
CA PHE A 151 -14.50 -15.88 -15.62
C PHE A 151 -15.36 -15.37 -14.45
N THR A 152 -16.29 -14.47 -14.70
CA THR A 152 -17.24 -13.97 -13.69
C THR A 152 -18.05 -15.12 -13.11
N ASN A 153 -18.64 -15.96 -13.97
CA ASN A 153 -19.42 -17.12 -13.55
C ASN A 153 -18.59 -18.11 -12.70
N ALA A 154 -17.30 -18.29 -13.00
CA ALA A 154 -16.43 -19.13 -12.20
C ALA A 154 -16.21 -18.56 -10.78
N PHE A 155 -16.02 -17.25 -10.67
CA PHE A 155 -15.91 -16.56 -9.37
C PHE A 155 -17.19 -16.63 -8.55
N GLU A 156 -18.36 -16.53 -9.18
CA GLU A 156 -19.65 -16.65 -8.50
C GLU A 156 -19.89 -18.05 -7.93
N ARG A 157 -19.45 -19.09 -8.65
CA ARG A 157 -19.55 -20.48 -8.19
C ARG A 157 -18.52 -20.82 -7.12
N TRP A 158 -17.30 -20.28 -7.23
CA TRP A 158 -16.20 -20.50 -6.30
C TRP A 158 -15.84 -21.98 -6.08
N GLU A 159 -15.88 -22.78 -7.16
CA GLU A 159 -15.58 -24.21 -7.17
C GLU A 159 -14.35 -24.49 -8.04
N THR A 160 -13.64 -25.60 -7.80
CA THR A 160 -12.46 -25.96 -8.59
C THR A 160 -12.81 -26.40 -10.01
N GLU A 161 -13.97 -27.03 -10.17
CA GLU A 161 -14.53 -27.54 -11.41
C GLU A 161 -14.93 -26.40 -12.36
N ALA A 162 -15.25 -25.22 -11.82
CA ALA A 162 -15.55 -24.05 -12.63
C ALA A 162 -14.36 -23.59 -13.49
N MET A 163 -13.13 -23.94 -13.09
CA MET A 163 -11.93 -23.63 -13.85
C MET A 163 -11.82 -24.37 -15.18
N GLU A 164 -12.49 -25.51 -15.36
CA GLU A 164 -12.36 -26.33 -16.58
C GLU A 164 -12.76 -25.56 -17.84
N GLN A 165 -13.69 -24.61 -17.70
CA GLN A 165 -14.24 -23.80 -18.78
C GLN A 165 -13.40 -22.55 -19.07
N LEU A 166 -12.44 -22.20 -18.21
CA LEU A 166 -11.63 -21.00 -18.35
C LEU A 166 -10.53 -21.17 -19.41
N PRO A 167 -10.05 -20.08 -20.03
CA PRO A 167 -8.77 -20.05 -20.70
C PRO A 167 -7.62 -20.39 -19.75
N ASP A 168 -6.55 -21.01 -20.25
CA ASP A 168 -5.43 -21.48 -19.41
C ASP A 168 -4.78 -20.37 -18.57
N TYR A 169 -4.72 -19.14 -19.10
CA TYR A 169 -4.14 -18.01 -18.39
C TYR A 169 -5.01 -17.58 -17.19
N MET A 170 -6.34 -17.62 -17.33
CA MET A 170 -7.31 -17.32 -16.27
C MET A 170 -7.34 -18.41 -15.20
N LYS A 171 -7.15 -19.68 -15.58
CA LYS A 171 -7.03 -20.79 -14.61
C LYS A 171 -5.90 -20.57 -13.61
N VAL A 172 -4.76 -20.06 -14.09
CA VAL A 172 -3.61 -19.78 -13.23
C VAL A 172 -3.98 -18.72 -12.18
N CYS A 173 -4.61 -17.62 -12.61
CA CYS A 173 -5.06 -16.57 -11.68
C CYS A 173 -6.09 -17.11 -10.68
N TYR A 174 -7.12 -17.80 -11.16
CA TYR A 174 -8.18 -18.35 -10.32
C TYR A 174 -7.63 -19.34 -9.29
N LEU A 175 -6.80 -20.29 -9.70
CA LEU A 175 -6.24 -21.30 -8.81
C LEU A 175 -5.37 -20.69 -7.72
N GLU A 176 -4.51 -19.73 -8.07
CA GLU A 176 -3.65 -19.04 -7.09
C GLU A 176 -4.48 -18.24 -6.08
N LEU A 177 -5.55 -17.58 -6.54
CA LEU A 177 -6.46 -16.86 -5.66
C LEU A 177 -7.23 -17.82 -4.73
N PHE A 178 -7.76 -18.91 -5.28
CA PHE A 178 -8.48 -19.94 -4.52
C PHE A 178 -7.58 -20.54 -3.43
N ASN A 179 -6.35 -20.93 -3.79
CA ASN A 179 -5.37 -21.45 -2.85
C ASN A 179 -4.99 -20.43 -1.78
N THR A 180 -4.74 -19.17 -2.16
CA THR A 180 -4.41 -18.12 -1.20
C THR A 180 -5.57 -17.84 -0.25
N THR A 181 -6.80 -17.85 -0.74
CA THR A 181 -8.00 -17.65 0.08
C THR A 181 -8.16 -18.78 1.10
N ASN A 182 -7.93 -20.03 0.69
CA ASN A 182 -7.96 -21.17 1.60
C ASN A 182 -6.81 -21.15 2.61
N GLU A 183 -5.60 -20.72 2.22
CA GLU A 183 -4.47 -20.50 3.14
C GLU A 183 -4.85 -19.50 4.23
N ILE A 184 -5.39 -18.34 3.84
CA ILE A 184 -5.82 -17.30 4.78
C ILE A 184 -6.95 -17.81 5.68
N ALA A 185 -7.95 -18.49 5.13
CA ALA A 185 -9.06 -19.04 5.89
C ALA A 185 -8.56 -20.08 6.92
N TYR A 186 -7.63 -20.94 6.51
CA TYR A 186 -7.00 -21.92 7.40
C TYR A 186 -6.23 -21.23 8.53
N GLU A 187 -5.42 -20.23 8.24
CA GLU A 187 -4.69 -19.48 9.27
C GLU A 187 -5.64 -18.83 10.27
N VAL A 188 -6.70 -18.16 9.80
CA VAL A 188 -7.70 -17.51 10.67
C VAL A 188 -8.49 -18.52 11.52
N LEU A 189 -8.76 -19.72 11.01
CA LEU A 189 -9.49 -20.76 11.74
C LEU A 189 -8.62 -21.53 12.76
N ASN A 190 -7.30 -21.49 12.62
CA ASN A 190 -6.37 -22.15 13.53
C ASN A 190 -5.70 -21.20 14.53
N GLU A 191 -5.98 -19.89 14.45
CA GLU A 191 -5.73 -18.91 15.52
C GLU A 191 -6.78 -19.02 16.65
#